data_AF-A0A261FMH6-F1
#
_entry.id   AF-A0A261FMH6-F1
#
_cell.length_a   1.000
_cell.length_b   1.000
_cell.length_c   1.000
_cell.angle_alpha   90.00
_cell.angle_beta   90.00
_cell.angle_gamma   90.00
#
_symmetry.space_group_name_H-M   'P 1'
#
loop_
_entity.id
_entity.type
_entity.pdbx_description
1 polymer ?
#
loop_
_entity_poly.entity_id
_entity_poly.type
_entity_poly.pdbx_seq_one_letter_code
_entity_poly.pdbx_strand_id
1 'polypeptide(L)'
;MEQRKKHGIGMAKRFAMPFAVVLGVMCMMMVIFHPMMHLEIKGLPVAIVSLDEGVETPQASVNAGETMAEQLTSSNDDSATMVWTRLDDEAELDEAIENNEYYAAVVIPEDFSAQQIQAQLNPDDESATPTLRVIIDNGKSPVAASLLAQALPSVLEQTGANVETETVHEGDTASSSSSGLAIGTMMAQNMAIAPLFVMSFVGAMFVSRAMRISYADNRLERTKRIGAQLALVVVVSLAASLAVDCISAAVSGNWMSSAAIPFMWMASLCVMLAALALFDIATPLGAACGALTLALGLSSGMFPYEMLPEFWQDWIYPWVPQHFIGDGVRDIVYNGHGAWNSGSAPLLVVGAVGLALLLVVVALPSRKPRRSVFER
;
A
#
# COMPACT_ATOMS: atom_id res chain seq x y z
N MET A 1 32.60 48.60 -5.83
CA MET A 1 32.79 47.23 -5.26
C MET A 1 31.47 46.50 -4.99
N GLU A 2 30.40 47.19 -4.61
CA GLU A 2 29.10 46.57 -4.25
C GLU A 2 28.37 45.89 -5.43
N GLN A 3 28.43 46.46 -6.64
CA GLN A 3 27.85 45.83 -7.84
C GLN A 3 28.57 44.54 -8.27
N ARG A 4 29.90 44.43 -8.08
CA ARG A 4 30.65 43.18 -8.35
C ARG A 4 30.30 42.08 -7.33
N LYS A 5 30.07 42.43 -6.05
CA LYS A 5 29.58 41.48 -5.04
C LYS A 5 28.18 40.96 -5.38
N LYS A 6 27.24 41.84 -5.78
CA LYS A 6 25.90 41.42 -6.25
C LYS A 6 25.95 40.55 -7.50
N HIS A 7 26.85 40.84 -8.46
CA HIS A 7 27.03 40.04 -9.67
C HIS A 7 27.64 38.65 -9.38
N GLY A 8 28.64 38.57 -8.50
CA GLY A 8 29.26 37.30 -8.09
C GLY A 8 28.31 36.40 -7.30
N ILE A 9 27.48 36.97 -6.42
CA ILE A 9 26.45 36.22 -5.66
C ILE A 9 25.34 35.73 -6.60
N GLY A 10 24.96 36.52 -7.62
CA GLY A 10 23.98 36.11 -8.63
C GLY A 10 24.48 34.98 -9.52
N MET A 11 25.76 34.99 -9.89
CA MET A 11 26.38 33.94 -10.69
C MET A 11 26.54 32.64 -9.87
N ALA A 12 27.01 32.74 -8.61
CA ALA A 12 27.10 31.60 -7.69
C ALA A 12 25.72 30.98 -7.40
N LYS A 13 24.66 31.77 -7.22
CA LYS A 13 23.28 31.25 -7.07
C LYS A 13 22.77 30.54 -8.33
N ARG A 14 23.10 31.03 -9.52
CA ARG A 14 22.71 30.40 -10.80
C ARG A 14 23.41 29.06 -11.01
N PHE A 15 24.65 28.92 -10.57
CA PHE A 15 25.36 27.63 -10.59
C PHE A 15 24.95 26.73 -9.42
N ALA A 16 24.73 27.24 -8.21
CA ALA A 16 24.36 26.42 -7.04
C ALA A 16 22.92 25.86 -7.10
N MET A 17 21.99 26.55 -7.76
CA MET A 17 20.59 26.12 -7.87
C MET A 17 20.40 24.75 -8.57
N PRO A 18 20.98 24.48 -9.75
CA PRO A 18 20.88 23.15 -10.36
C PRO A 18 21.52 22.06 -9.51
N PHE A 19 22.66 22.32 -8.85
CA PHE A 19 23.26 21.34 -7.92
C PHE A 19 22.34 21.06 -6.73
N ALA A 20 21.69 22.08 -6.16
CA ALA A 20 20.73 21.89 -5.07
C ALA A 20 19.50 21.08 -5.51
N VAL A 21 19.02 21.27 -6.74
CA VAL A 21 17.91 20.47 -7.29
C VAL A 21 18.34 19.02 -7.48
N VAL A 22 19.50 18.77 -8.08
CA VAL A 22 20.04 17.40 -8.26
C VAL A 22 20.25 16.71 -6.92
N LEU A 23 20.82 17.41 -5.93
CA LEU A 23 20.98 16.88 -4.57
C LEU A 23 19.62 16.57 -3.93
N GLY A 24 18.63 17.45 -4.09
CA GLY A 24 17.27 17.22 -3.59
C GLY A 24 16.62 15.98 -4.21
N VAL A 25 16.74 15.79 -5.53
CA VAL A 25 16.26 14.60 -6.23
C VAL A 25 17.01 13.35 -5.76
N MET A 26 18.33 13.44 -5.55
CA MET A 26 19.13 12.34 -5.01
C MET A 26 18.66 11.91 -3.61
N CYS A 27 18.43 12.87 -2.71
CA CYS A 27 17.86 12.59 -1.39
C CYS A 27 16.46 11.99 -1.49
N MET A 28 15.62 12.49 -2.39
CA MET A 28 14.28 11.95 -2.64
C MET A 28 14.34 10.49 -3.07
N MET A 29 15.23 10.16 -4.01
CA MET A 29 15.43 8.78 -4.47
C MET A 29 15.95 7.89 -3.34
N MET A 30 16.89 8.35 -2.52
CA MET A 30 17.36 7.59 -1.35
C MET A 30 16.21 7.22 -0.42
N VAL A 31 15.30 8.14 -0.14
CA VAL A 31 14.13 7.87 0.72
C VAL A 31 13.18 6.86 0.09
N ILE A 32 12.92 6.95 -1.22
CA ILE A 32 12.01 6.03 -1.95
C ILE A 32 12.55 4.60 -1.94
N PHE A 33 13.86 4.44 -2.16
CA PHE A 33 14.48 3.11 -2.25
C PHE A 33 14.86 2.54 -0.88
N HIS A 34 14.87 3.35 0.19
CA HIS A 34 15.27 2.88 1.52
C HIS A 34 14.42 1.70 2.02
N PRO A 35 13.06 1.76 2.03
CA PRO A 35 12.26 0.61 2.43
C PRO A 35 12.48 -0.60 1.53
N MET A 36 12.69 -0.40 0.22
CA MET A 36 12.92 -1.50 -0.71
C MET A 36 14.25 -2.23 -0.48
N MET A 37 15.28 -1.52 -0.04
CA MET A 37 16.60 -2.09 0.25
C MET A 37 16.70 -2.69 1.65
N HIS A 38 15.81 -2.30 2.56
CA HIS A 38 15.78 -2.70 3.97
C HIS A 38 14.44 -3.34 4.34
N LEU A 39 13.87 -4.15 3.43
CA LEU A 39 12.68 -4.92 3.72
C LEU A 39 12.98 -5.89 4.86
N GLU A 40 12.25 -5.76 5.95
CA GLU A 40 12.28 -6.67 7.07
C GLU A 40 10.99 -7.47 7.03
N ILE A 41 11.07 -8.75 6.68
CA ILE A 41 9.90 -9.62 6.75
C ILE A 41 9.81 -10.11 8.19
N LYS A 42 9.02 -9.43 9.02
CA LYS A 42 8.81 -9.76 10.42
C LYS A 42 7.34 -9.87 10.71
N GLY A 43 6.96 -10.93 11.41
CA GLY A 43 5.61 -11.05 11.96
C GLY A 43 4.50 -11.24 10.94
N LEU A 44 4.75 -11.89 9.79
CA LEU A 44 3.66 -12.25 8.87
C LEU A 44 2.71 -13.24 9.55
N PRO A 45 1.42 -12.91 9.75
CA PRO A 45 0.48 -13.83 10.37
C PRO A 45 0.20 -15.02 9.45
N VAL A 46 0.42 -16.23 9.96
CA VAL A 46 0.14 -17.50 9.29
C VAL A 46 -0.73 -18.35 10.21
N ALA A 47 -1.84 -18.87 9.71
CA ALA A 47 -2.70 -19.76 10.47
C ALA A 47 -2.22 -21.22 10.37
N ILE A 48 -2.47 -22.01 11.42
CA ILE A 48 -2.32 -23.45 11.38
C ILE A 48 -3.55 -24.12 12.00
N VAL A 49 -4.15 -25.04 11.25
CA VAL A 49 -5.26 -25.89 11.69
C VAL A 49 -4.80 -27.33 11.65
N SER A 50 -5.00 -28.05 12.75
CA SER A 50 -4.79 -29.49 12.79
C SER A 50 -6.11 -30.22 12.88
N LEU A 51 -6.46 -30.96 11.82
CA LEU A 51 -7.61 -31.87 11.80
C LEU A 51 -7.21 -33.30 12.21
N ASP A 52 -5.92 -33.55 12.45
CA ASP A 52 -5.35 -34.87 12.74
C ASP A 52 -5.99 -35.50 13.99
N GLU A 53 -6.68 -36.63 13.80
CA GLU A 53 -7.29 -37.37 14.91
C GLU A 53 -6.25 -38.11 15.77
N GLY A 54 -5.02 -38.26 15.25
CA GLY A 54 -3.98 -39.06 15.86
C GLY A 54 -4.22 -40.56 15.72
N VAL A 55 -3.26 -41.35 16.22
CA VAL A 55 -3.32 -42.82 16.16
C VAL A 55 -3.07 -43.42 17.54
N GLU A 56 -3.93 -44.34 17.95
CA GLU A 56 -3.68 -45.17 19.13
C GLU A 56 -2.65 -46.26 18.80
N THR A 57 -1.43 -46.13 19.32
CA THR A 57 -0.42 -47.19 19.25
C THR A 57 -0.43 -48.03 20.54
N PRO A 58 0.09 -49.27 20.52
CA PRO A 58 0.17 -50.12 21.71
C PRO A 58 0.96 -49.52 22.89
N GLN A 59 1.77 -48.48 22.66
CA GLN A 59 2.59 -47.82 23.68
C GLN A 59 2.01 -46.48 24.13
N ALA A 60 1.41 -45.70 23.23
CA ALA A 60 0.80 -44.40 23.54
C ALA A 60 -0.08 -43.92 22.37
N SER A 61 -1.03 -43.03 22.65
CA SER A 61 -1.66 -42.21 21.61
C SER A 61 -0.61 -41.23 21.06
N VAL A 62 -0.46 -41.19 19.73
CA VAL A 62 0.47 -40.31 19.02
C VAL A 62 -0.34 -39.39 18.11
N ASN A 63 -0.16 -38.07 18.25
CA ASN A 63 -0.72 -37.08 17.34
C ASN A 63 0.43 -36.21 16.80
N ALA A 64 0.85 -36.53 15.59
CA ALA A 64 1.94 -35.85 14.90
C ALA A 64 1.53 -34.47 14.39
N GLY A 65 0.28 -34.30 13.95
CA GLY A 65 -0.25 -33.01 13.53
C GLY A 65 -0.25 -32.00 14.68
N GLU A 66 -0.68 -32.43 15.87
CA GLU A 66 -0.65 -31.61 17.08
C GLU A 66 0.77 -31.21 17.45
N THR A 67 1.69 -32.18 17.44
CA THR A 67 3.10 -31.93 17.72
C THR A 67 3.70 -30.93 16.73
N MET A 68 3.34 -31.02 15.45
CA MET A 68 3.78 -30.08 14.42
C MET A 68 3.21 -28.67 14.65
N ALA A 69 1.93 -28.57 14.95
CA ALA A 69 1.29 -27.28 15.26
C ALA A 69 1.90 -26.61 16.50
N GLU A 70 2.18 -27.39 17.56
CA GLU A 70 2.89 -26.90 18.75
C GLU A 70 4.32 -26.44 18.45
N GLN A 71 5.07 -27.19 17.63
CA GLN A 71 6.44 -26.82 17.25
C GLN A 71 6.49 -25.50 16.46
N LEU A 72 5.58 -25.33 15.50
CA LEU A 72 5.50 -24.12 14.68
C LEU A 72 5.08 -22.92 15.52
N THR A 73 4.06 -23.07 16.38
CA THR A 73 3.61 -21.98 17.27
C THR A 73 4.63 -21.62 18.36
N SER A 74 5.41 -22.59 18.85
CA SER A 74 6.48 -22.34 19.81
C SER A 74 7.67 -21.58 19.21
N SER A 75 7.77 -21.49 17.89
CA SER A 75 8.83 -20.74 17.20
C SER A 75 8.56 -19.24 17.08
N ASN A 76 7.40 -18.77 17.58
CA ASN A 76 7.04 -17.36 17.62
C ASN A 76 7.95 -16.58 18.58
N ASP A 77 8.78 -15.70 18.03
CA ASP A 77 9.66 -14.77 18.75
C ASP A 77 9.66 -13.41 18.02
N ASP A 78 10.19 -12.36 18.65
CA ASP A 78 10.24 -10.99 18.13
C ASP A 78 11.02 -10.86 16.80
N SER A 79 11.84 -11.85 16.47
CA SER A 79 12.60 -11.92 15.22
C SER A 79 11.98 -12.84 14.16
N ALA A 80 10.86 -13.50 14.47
CA ALA A 80 10.23 -14.47 13.59
C ALA A 80 9.65 -13.79 12.34
N THR A 81 9.98 -14.36 11.19
CA THR A 81 9.45 -13.93 9.89
C THR A 81 7.96 -14.25 9.76
N MET A 82 7.54 -15.38 10.31
CA MET A 82 6.16 -15.86 10.34
C MET A 82 5.73 -16.00 11.80
N VAL A 83 4.55 -15.46 12.12
CA VAL A 83 3.90 -15.64 13.42
C VAL A 83 2.74 -16.60 13.22
N TRP A 84 2.87 -17.77 13.83
CA TRP A 84 1.92 -18.85 13.71
C TRP A 84 0.79 -18.68 14.72
N THR A 85 -0.45 -18.63 14.25
CA THR A 85 -1.63 -18.69 15.10
C THR A 85 -2.34 -20.00 14.89
N ARG A 86 -2.59 -20.71 15.98
CA ARG A 86 -3.39 -21.93 15.94
C ARG A 86 -4.88 -21.57 15.92
N LEU A 87 -5.61 -22.20 15.02
CA LEU A 87 -7.08 -22.16 14.96
C LEU A 87 -7.62 -23.57 15.27
N ASP A 88 -8.84 -23.63 15.79
CA ASP A 88 -9.41 -24.87 16.32
C ASP A 88 -10.11 -25.70 15.24
N ASP A 89 -10.68 -25.06 14.21
CA ASP A 89 -11.41 -25.73 13.15
C ASP A 89 -11.28 -25.04 11.77
N GLU A 90 -11.72 -25.74 10.73
CA GLU A 90 -11.65 -25.26 9.34
C GLU A 90 -12.64 -24.11 9.06
N ALA A 91 -13.76 -24.02 9.78
CA ALA A 91 -14.71 -22.94 9.57
C ALA A 91 -14.20 -21.60 10.14
N GLU A 92 -13.51 -21.64 11.28
CA GLU A 92 -12.78 -20.49 11.83
C GLU A 92 -11.69 -20.02 10.86
N LEU A 93 -10.99 -20.97 10.22
CA LEU A 93 -10.00 -20.65 9.20
C LEU A 93 -10.63 -19.96 7.98
N ASP A 94 -11.72 -20.49 7.44
CA ASP A 94 -12.40 -19.91 6.29
C ASP A 94 -12.86 -18.48 6.59
N GLU A 95 -13.48 -18.24 7.75
CA GLU A 95 -13.89 -16.90 8.18
C GLU A 95 -12.68 -15.95 8.33
N ALA A 96 -11.57 -16.43 8.89
CA ALA A 96 -10.37 -15.62 9.07
C ALA A 96 -9.68 -15.27 7.74
N ILE A 97 -9.72 -16.17 6.75
CA ILE A 97 -9.22 -15.93 5.39
C ILE A 97 -10.13 -14.94 4.66
N GLU A 98 -11.45 -15.06 4.75
CA GLU A 98 -12.40 -14.08 4.20
C GLU A 98 -12.19 -12.68 4.81
N ASN A 99 -11.90 -12.61 6.12
CA ASN A 99 -11.63 -11.36 6.83
C ASN A 99 -10.20 -10.81 6.61
N ASN A 100 -9.38 -11.43 5.75
CA ASN A 100 -8.00 -11.02 5.46
C ASN A 100 -7.10 -10.97 6.73
N GLU A 101 -7.30 -11.89 7.67
CA GLU A 101 -6.55 -11.92 8.93
C GLU A 101 -5.17 -12.58 8.79
N TYR A 102 -5.03 -13.54 7.87
CA TYR A 102 -3.80 -14.30 7.66
C TYR A 102 -3.31 -14.19 6.21
N TYR A 103 -1.99 -14.19 6.00
CA TYR A 103 -1.42 -14.21 4.65
C TYR A 103 -1.37 -15.62 4.05
N ALA A 104 -1.36 -16.62 4.91
CA ALA A 104 -1.37 -18.02 4.55
C ALA A 104 -1.94 -18.86 5.68
N ALA A 105 -2.35 -20.09 5.36
CA ALA A 105 -2.76 -21.09 6.33
C ALA A 105 -2.20 -22.46 5.97
N VAL A 106 -1.90 -23.25 6.99
CA VAL A 106 -1.49 -24.64 6.85
C VAL A 106 -2.58 -25.52 7.48
N VAL A 107 -3.14 -26.42 6.67
CA VAL A 107 -4.14 -27.38 7.11
C VAL A 107 -3.51 -28.77 7.13
N ILE A 108 -3.46 -29.36 8.32
CA ILE A 108 -3.01 -30.72 8.54
C ILE A 108 -4.23 -31.65 8.44
N PRO A 109 -4.22 -32.67 7.55
CA PRO A 109 -5.37 -33.53 7.31
C PRO A 109 -5.67 -34.46 8.49
N GLU A 110 -6.89 -35.00 8.52
CA GLU A 110 -7.40 -35.89 9.56
C GLU A 110 -6.59 -37.18 9.75
N ASP A 111 -5.98 -37.68 8.67
CA ASP A 111 -5.25 -38.93 8.63
C ASP A 111 -3.72 -38.75 8.65
N PHE A 112 -3.24 -37.55 8.98
CA PHE A 112 -1.82 -37.20 8.94
C PHE A 112 -0.95 -38.15 9.78
N SER A 113 -1.31 -38.39 11.05
CA SER A 113 -0.56 -39.33 11.90
C SER A 113 -0.57 -40.75 11.36
N ALA A 114 -1.69 -41.19 10.77
CA ALA A 114 -1.83 -42.52 10.21
C ALA A 114 -0.95 -42.70 8.96
N GLN A 115 -0.95 -41.72 8.06
CA GLN A 115 -0.12 -41.69 6.87
C GLN A 115 1.37 -41.63 7.24
N GLN A 116 1.75 -40.79 8.21
CA GLN A 116 3.15 -40.68 8.63
C GLN A 116 3.71 -42.01 9.19
N ILE A 117 2.92 -42.75 9.98
CA ILE A 117 3.31 -44.08 10.46
C ILE A 117 3.41 -45.07 9.28
N GLN A 118 2.47 -45.03 8.33
CA GLN A 118 2.49 -45.90 7.15
C GLN A 118 3.71 -45.63 6.26
N ALA A 119 4.08 -44.37 6.03
CA ALA A 119 5.26 -43.99 5.27
C ALA A 119 6.57 -44.50 5.91
N GLN A 120 6.64 -44.55 7.24
CA GLN A 120 7.79 -45.12 7.96
C GLN A 120 7.87 -46.64 7.83
N LEU A 121 6.72 -47.32 7.79
CA LEU A 121 6.64 -48.78 7.67
C LEU A 121 6.89 -49.25 6.23
N ASN A 122 6.41 -48.49 5.24
CA ASN A 122 6.53 -48.78 3.81
C ASN A 122 7.13 -47.59 3.06
N PRO A 123 8.45 -47.37 3.13
CA PRO A 123 9.11 -46.21 2.53
C PRO A 123 9.09 -46.18 0.99
N ASP A 124 8.76 -47.29 0.33
CA ASP A 124 8.62 -47.38 -1.14
C ASP A 124 7.20 -47.02 -1.64
N ASP A 125 6.24 -46.79 -0.73
CA ASP A 125 4.86 -46.43 -1.07
C ASP A 125 4.67 -44.90 -1.03
N GLU A 126 4.81 -44.23 -2.18
CA GLU A 126 4.58 -42.79 -2.31
C GLU A 126 3.13 -42.38 -1.97
N SER A 127 2.16 -43.31 -2.00
CA SER A 127 0.78 -43.02 -1.57
C SER A 127 0.65 -42.88 -0.06
N ALA A 128 1.64 -43.32 0.71
CA ALA A 128 1.63 -43.27 2.17
C ALA A 128 2.19 -41.96 2.74
N THR A 129 2.84 -41.12 1.92
CA THR A 129 3.39 -39.84 2.40
C THR A 129 2.26 -38.84 2.68
N PRO A 130 2.23 -38.19 3.85
CA PRO A 130 1.17 -37.26 4.16
C PRO A 130 1.24 -35.99 3.31
N THR A 131 0.09 -35.47 2.92
CA THR A 131 -0.03 -34.23 2.15
C THR A 131 -0.57 -33.11 3.04
N LEU A 132 0.22 -32.05 3.20
CA LEU A 132 -0.20 -30.82 3.85
C LEU A 132 -0.80 -29.87 2.83
N ARG A 133 -1.94 -29.26 3.16
CA ARG A 133 -2.53 -28.21 2.31
C ARG A 133 -2.09 -26.84 2.82
N VAL A 134 -1.53 -26.03 1.92
CA VAL A 134 -1.12 -24.65 2.18
C VAL A 134 -2.01 -23.73 1.38
N ILE A 135 -2.78 -22.91 2.08
CA ILE A 135 -3.63 -21.88 1.48
C ILE A 135 -2.83 -20.58 1.49
N ILE A 136 -2.68 -19.93 0.35
CA ILE A 136 -2.00 -18.64 0.19
C ILE A 136 -3.04 -17.58 -0.15
N ASP A 137 -3.11 -16.51 0.64
CA ASP A 137 -4.08 -15.43 0.44
C ASP A 137 -3.47 -14.19 -0.23
N ASN A 138 -3.81 -13.98 -1.50
CA ASN A 138 -3.44 -12.76 -2.23
C ASN A 138 -4.27 -11.53 -1.82
N GLY A 139 -5.43 -11.74 -1.19
CA GLY A 139 -6.34 -10.70 -0.72
C GLY A 139 -5.64 -9.76 0.26
N LYS A 140 -4.98 -10.32 1.28
CA LYS A 140 -4.25 -9.52 2.29
C LYS A 140 -3.00 -8.82 1.75
N SER A 141 -2.16 -9.52 0.98
CA SER A 141 -1.09 -8.88 0.21
C SER A 141 -0.52 -9.85 -0.82
N PRO A 142 -0.59 -9.54 -2.12
CA PRO A 142 -0.04 -10.41 -3.15
C PRO A 142 1.49 -10.53 -3.07
N VAL A 143 2.14 -9.56 -2.44
CA VAL A 143 3.59 -9.57 -2.17
C VAL A 143 3.95 -10.59 -1.12
N ALA A 144 3.30 -10.52 0.04
CA ALA A 144 3.54 -11.46 1.13
C ALA A 144 3.12 -12.87 0.73
N ALA A 145 1.98 -13.00 0.05
CA ALA A 145 1.50 -14.25 -0.54
C ALA A 145 2.54 -14.91 -1.44
N SER A 146 3.12 -14.14 -2.39
CA SER A 146 4.16 -14.65 -3.30
C SER A 146 5.43 -15.10 -2.56
N LEU A 147 5.77 -14.43 -1.46
CA LEU A 147 6.91 -14.81 -0.62
C LEU A 147 6.61 -16.10 0.16
N LEU A 148 5.45 -16.19 0.79
CA LEU A 148 5.03 -17.36 1.56
C LEU A 148 4.81 -18.59 0.68
N ALA A 149 4.29 -18.42 -0.53
CA ALA A 149 4.16 -19.48 -1.53
C ALA A 149 5.50 -20.15 -1.88
N GLN A 150 6.62 -19.43 -1.72
CA GLN A 150 7.98 -19.97 -1.90
C GLN A 150 8.58 -20.49 -0.60
N ALA A 151 8.31 -19.82 0.53
CA ALA A 151 8.93 -20.15 1.81
C ALA A 151 8.25 -21.32 2.53
N LEU A 152 6.92 -21.38 2.55
CA LEU A 152 6.17 -22.38 3.31
C LEU A 152 6.42 -23.82 2.83
N PRO A 153 6.39 -24.14 1.52
CA PRO A 153 6.73 -25.48 1.07
C PRO A 153 8.11 -25.94 1.53
N SER A 154 9.13 -25.07 1.46
CA SER A 154 10.49 -25.42 1.93
C SER A 154 10.60 -25.62 3.44
N VAL A 155 9.75 -24.97 4.24
CA VAL A 155 9.69 -25.18 5.70
C VAL A 155 8.98 -26.50 6.01
N LEU A 156 7.87 -26.77 5.30
CA LEU A 156 7.03 -27.94 5.56
C LEU A 156 7.61 -29.23 4.99
N GLU A 157 8.34 -29.19 3.87
CA GLU A 157 9.07 -30.34 3.31
C GLU A 157 10.09 -30.94 4.29
N GLN A 158 10.63 -30.14 5.22
CA GLN A 158 11.54 -30.64 6.27
C GLN A 158 10.86 -31.61 7.23
N THR A 159 9.52 -31.64 7.27
CA THR A 159 8.74 -32.59 8.07
C THR A 159 8.58 -33.95 7.39
N GLY A 160 8.98 -34.07 6.12
CA GLY A 160 8.82 -35.29 5.32
C GLY A 160 7.43 -35.46 4.70
N ALA A 161 6.56 -34.44 4.80
CA ALA A 161 5.26 -34.40 4.14
C ALA A 161 5.36 -33.79 2.73
N ASN A 162 4.46 -34.22 1.84
CA ASN A 162 4.20 -33.53 0.58
C ASN A 162 3.40 -32.26 0.83
N VAL A 163 3.54 -31.24 -0.01
CA VAL A 163 2.89 -29.94 0.17
C VAL A 163 2.09 -29.58 -1.07
N GLU A 164 0.77 -29.49 -0.91
CA GLU A 164 -0.13 -28.97 -1.93
C GLU A 164 -0.45 -27.51 -1.63
N THR A 165 -0.20 -26.62 -2.59
CA THR A 165 -0.43 -25.18 -2.41
C THR A 165 -1.65 -24.74 -3.22
N GLU A 166 -2.63 -24.17 -2.53
CA GLU A 166 -3.82 -23.55 -3.08
C GLU A 166 -3.70 -22.02 -2.92
N THR A 167 -4.05 -21.26 -3.96
CA THR A 167 -4.05 -19.79 -3.89
C THR A 167 -5.48 -19.28 -3.92
N VAL A 168 -5.87 -18.52 -2.91
CA VAL A 168 -7.18 -17.87 -2.82
C VAL A 168 -7.06 -16.39 -3.16
N HIS A 169 -8.20 -15.77 -3.49
CA HIS A 169 -8.28 -14.38 -3.92
C HIS A 169 -7.28 -14.06 -5.05
N GLU A 170 -7.20 -14.89 -6.10
CA GLU A 170 -6.26 -14.68 -7.23
C GLU A 170 -6.45 -13.33 -7.95
N GLY A 171 -7.64 -12.75 -7.81
CA GLY A 171 -8.03 -11.46 -8.34
C GLY A 171 -8.60 -11.54 -9.76
N ASP A 172 -9.46 -10.57 -10.08
CA ASP A 172 -10.12 -10.53 -11.38
C ASP A 172 -9.14 -9.96 -12.42
N THR A 173 -8.89 -10.73 -13.48
CA THR A 173 -8.16 -10.42 -14.72
C THR A 173 -6.66 -10.72 -14.76
N ALA A 174 -6.28 -11.60 -15.71
CA ALA A 174 -5.25 -11.53 -16.78
C ALA A 174 -3.83 -10.93 -16.53
N SER A 175 -3.60 -10.32 -15.37
CA SER A 175 -2.34 -9.76 -14.87
C SER A 175 -1.44 -10.82 -14.22
N SER A 176 -1.97 -12.03 -14.02
CA SER A 176 -1.26 -13.25 -13.65
C SER A 176 -0.45 -13.86 -14.81
N SER A 177 -0.55 -13.32 -16.04
CA SER A 177 0.19 -13.83 -17.21
C SER A 177 1.70 -13.56 -17.17
N SER A 178 2.18 -12.67 -16.29
CA SER A 178 3.61 -12.52 -16.03
C SER A 178 3.95 -13.19 -14.72
N SER A 179 4.10 -14.52 -14.78
CA SER A 179 4.92 -15.36 -13.89
C SER A 179 4.99 -14.89 -12.43
N GLY A 180 4.14 -15.45 -11.57
CA GLY A 180 4.23 -15.71 -10.11
C GLY A 180 5.34 -15.08 -9.24
N LEU A 181 5.91 -13.93 -9.58
CA LEU A 181 6.91 -13.22 -8.82
C LEU A 181 6.26 -12.00 -8.21
N ALA A 182 6.51 -11.81 -6.92
CA ALA A 182 6.11 -10.64 -6.13
C ALA A 182 6.38 -9.29 -6.85
N ILE A 183 7.37 -9.23 -7.73
CA ILE A 183 7.73 -8.01 -8.49
C ILE A 183 6.63 -7.60 -9.47
N GLY A 184 5.95 -8.55 -10.15
CA GLY A 184 4.90 -8.23 -11.12
C GLY A 184 3.67 -7.62 -10.46
N THR A 185 3.24 -8.22 -9.35
CA THR A 185 2.10 -7.75 -8.55
C THR A 185 2.39 -6.42 -7.86
N MET A 186 3.60 -6.25 -7.30
CA MET A 186 4.09 -4.96 -6.80
C MET A 186 4.00 -3.85 -7.84
N MET A 187 4.50 -4.12 -9.05
CA MET A 187 4.55 -3.11 -10.11
C MET A 187 3.14 -2.78 -10.61
N ALA A 188 2.26 -3.76 -10.75
CA ALA A 188 0.87 -3.54 -11.14
C ALA A 188 0.14 -2.63 -10.13
N GLN A 189 0.29 -2.89 -8.83
CA GLN A 189 -0.31 -2.06 -7.78
C GLN A 189 0.30 -0.64 -7.77
N ASN A 190 1.62 -0.52 -7.94
CA ASN A 190 2.30 0.77 -8.02
C ASN A 190 1.90 1.59 -9.25
N MET A 191 1.53 0.95 -10.37
CA MET A 191 1.05 1.63 -11.58
C MET A 191 -0.31 2.30 -11.39
N ALA A 192 -1.13 1.85 -10.44
CA ALA A 192 -2.34 2.57 -10.06
C ALA A 192 -2.02 3.74 -9.12
N ILE A 193 -1.22 3.49 -8.08
CA ILE A 193 -1.00 4.43 -6.98
C ILE A 193 -0.16 5.64 -7.40
N ALA A 194 1.01 5.42 -8.00
CA ALA A 194 1.98 6.48 -8.25
C ALA A 194 1.49 7.52 -9.27
N PRO A 195 0.95 7.12 -10.45
CA PRO A 195 0.43 8.08 -11.41
C PRO A 195 -0.79 8.83 -10.89
N LEU A 196 -1.70 8.17 -10.15
CA LEU A 196 -2.85 8.84 -9.55
C LEU A 196 -2.39 9.97 -8.63
N PHE A 197 -1.47 9.64 -7.70
CA PHE A 197 -0.95 10.60 -6.74
C PHE A 197 -0.26 11.79 -7.41
N VAL A 198 0.63 11.52 -8.37
CA VAL A 198 1.34 12.57 -9.11
C VAL A 198 0.37 13.45 -9.89
N MET A 199 -0.59 12.85 -10.60
CA MET A 199 -1.62 13.59 -11.34
C MET A 199 -2.50 14.43 -10.40
N SER A 200 -2.84 13.94 -9.21
CA SER A 200 -3.58 14.70 -8.20
C SER A 200 -2.80 15.93 -7.73
N PHE A 201 -1.52 15.78 -7.41
CA PHE A 201 -0.67 16.90 -6.97
C PHE A 201 -0.40 17.91 -8.07
N VAL A 202 -0.09 17.44 -9.27
CA VAL A 202 0.15 18.29 -10.44
C VAL A 202 -1.15 19.02 -10.82
N GLY A 203 -2.29 18.32 -10.83
CA GLY A 203 -3.61 18.89 -11.04
C GLY A 203 -3.90 20.01 -10.06
N ALA A 204 -3.75 19.76 -8.75
CA ALA A 204 -3.92 20.76 -7.70
C ALA A 204 -3.02 22.00 -7.89
N MET A 205 -1.76 21.79 -8.26
CA MET A 205 -0.82 22.88 -8.55
C MET A 205 -1.32 23.75 -9.70
N PHE A 206 -1.80 23.15 -10.79
CA PHE A 206 -2.34 23.89 -11.93
C PHE A 206 -3.64 24.63 -11.57
N VAL A 207 -4.56 24.00 -10.85
CA VAL A 207 -5.81 24.62 -10.38
C VAL A 207 -5.51 25.87 -9.52
N SER A 208 -4.64 25.71 -8.51
CA SER A 208 -4.21 26.80 -7.63
C SER A 208 -3.54 27.93 -8.43
N ARG A 209 -2.73 27.58 -9.43
CA ARG A 209 -1.97 28.55 -10.22
C ARG A 209 -2.83 29.32 -11.22
N ALA A 210 -3.81 28.66 -11.83
CA ALA A 210 -4.75 29.27 -12.77
C ALA A 210 -5.72 30.22 -12.05
N MET A 211 -6.18 29.84 -10.86
CA MET A 211 -7.11 30.62 -10.05
C MET A 211 -6.48 31.13 -8.76
N ARG A 212 -5.33 31.80 -8.88
CA ARG A 212 -4.61 32.34 -7.72
C ARG A 212 -5.49 33.24 -6.86
N ILE A 213 -5.52 32.92 -5.56
CA ILE A 213 -6.17 33.75 -4.54
C ILE A 213 -5.24 34.91 -4.19
N SER A 214 -5.70 36.14 -4.42
CA SER A 214 -5.02 37.34 -3.93
C SER A 214 -5.49 37.64 -2.50
N TYR A 215 -4.56 37.82 -1.58
CA TYR A 215 -4.86 38.17 -0.18
C TYR A 215 -5.40 39.61 -0.01
N ALA A 216 -5.54 40.36 -1.11
CA ALA A 216 -6.19 41.67 -1.16
C ALA A 216 -7.69 41.59 -1.53
N ASP A 217 -8.17 40.44 -2.00
CA ASP A 217 -9.56 40.25 -2.47
C ASP A 217 -10.57 40.26 -1.30
N ASN A 218 -11.79 40.69 -1.58
CA ASN A 218 -12.90 40.63 -0.63
C ASN A 218 -13.29 39.17 -0.31
N ARG A 219 -13.87 38.93 0.87
CA ARG A 219 -14.28 37.57 1.31
C ARG A 219 -15.19 36.87 0.31
N LEU A 220 -16.11 37.62 -0.31
CA LEU A 220 -17.04 37.11 -1.34
C LEU A 220 -16.31 36.64 -2.61
N GLU A 221 -15.31 37.40 -3.08
CA GLU A 221 -14.52 37.04 -4.26
C GLU A 221 -13.65 35.82 -3.98
N ARG A 222 -13.10 35.73 -2.77
CA ARG A 222 -12.35 34.54 -2.32
C ARG A 222 -13.23 33.29 -2.30
N THR A 223 -14.45 33.37 -1.75
CA THR A 223 -15.39 32.24 -1.77
C THR A 223 -15.78 31.84 -3.20
N LYS A 224 -16.00 32.80 -4.10
CA LYS A 224 -16.30 32.50 -5.51
C LYS A 224 -15.14 31.79 -6.22
N ARG A 225 -13.90 32.25 -6.00
CA ARG A 225 -12.68 31.62 -6.56
C ARG A 225 -12.51 30.20 -6.03
N ILE A 226 -12.67 29.99 -4.72
CA ILE A 226 -12.59 28.65 -4.12
C ILE A 226 -13.70 27.73 -4.64
N GLY A 227 -14.93 28.24 -4.78
CA GLY A 227 -16.02 27.48 -5.40
C GLY A 227 -15.69 27.04 -6.83
N ALA A 228 -15.07 27.92 -7.63
CA ALA A 228 -14.60 27.56 -8.97
C ALA A 228 -13.44 26.55 -8.94
N GLN A 229 -12.49 26.69 -8.01
CA GLN A 229 -11.40 25.71 -7.81
C GLN A 229 -11.96 24.32 -7.47
N LEU A 230 -12.93 24.24 -6.56
CA LEU A 230 -13.57 22.97 -6.20
C LEU A 230 -14.28 22.33 -7.40
N ALA A 231 -15.00 23.11 -8.20
CA ALA A 231 -15.64 22.60 -9.43
C ALA A 231 -14.61 22.05 -10.43
N LEU A 232 -13.46 22.73 -10.57
CA LEU A 232 -12.40 22.28 -11.48
C LEU A 232 -11.66 21.05 -10.91
N VAL A 233 -11.48 20.96 -9.59
CA VAL A 233 -10.91 19.77 -8.93
C VAL A 233 -11.72 18.52 -9.23
N VAL A 234 -13.06 18.59 -9.17
CA VAL A 234 -13.94 17.44 -9.49
C VAL A 234 -13.70 16.93 -10.91
N VAL A 235 -13.54 17.83 -11.87
CA VAL A 235 -13.31 17.48 -13.29
C VAL A 235 -11.91 16.93 -13.50
N VAL A 236 -10.88 17.58 -12.92
CA VAL A 236 -9.48 17.16 -13.08
C VAL A 236 -9.21 15.85 -12.35
N SER A 237 -9.83 15.59 -11.20
CA SER A 237 -9.69 14.32 -10.49
C SER A 237 -10.31 13.16 -11.25
N LEU A 238 -11.44 13.39 -11.95
CA LEU A 238 -12.04 12.38 -12.82
C LEU A 238 -11.13 12.10 -14.02
N ALA A 239 -10.59 13.14 -14.65
CA ALA A 239 -9.63 12.99 -15.74
C ALA A 239 -8.37 12.22 -15.29
N ALA A 240 -7.88 12.46 -14.08
CA ALA A 240 -6.77 11.71 -13.50
C ALA A 240 -7.11 10.22 -13.33
N SER A 241 -8.29 9.89 -12.80
CA SER A 241 -8.73 8.49 -12.66
C SER A 241 -8.83 7.77 -14.01
N LEU A 242 -9.42 8.42 -15.02
CA LEU A 242 -9.54 7.85 -16.37
C LEU A 242 -8.16 7.71 -17.04
N ALA A 243 -7.25 8.65 -16.80
CA ALA A 243 -5.88 8.56 -17.30
C ALA A 243 -5.13 7.38 -16.68
N VAL A 244 -5.34 7.08 -15.39
CA VAL A 244 -4.76 5.89 -14.75
C VAL A 244 -5.33 4.61 -15.35
N ASP A 245 -6.65 4.53 -15.55
CA ASP A 245 -7.27 3.37 -16.22
C ASP A 245 -6.71 3.17 -17.64
N CYS A 246 -6.52 4.25 -18.41
CA CYS A 246 -5.85 4.19 -19.72
C CYS A 246 -4.39 3.73 -19.62
N ILE A 247 -3.63 4.17 -18.61
CA ILE A 247 -2.24 3.74 -18.40
C ILE A 247 -2.20 2.25 -18.05
N SER A 248 -3.06 1.81 -17.13
CA SER A 248 -3.22 0.40 -16.75
C SER A 248 -3.54 -0.44 -17.98
N ALA A 249 -4.54 -0.05 -18.78
CA ALA A 249 -4.91 -0.76 -20.01
C ALA A 249 -3.78 -0.79 -21.06
N ALA A 250 -2.97 0.26 -21.16
CA ALA A 250 -1.84 0.30 -22.08
C ALA A 250 -0.68 -0.61 -21.65
N VAL A 251 -0.49 -0.81 -20.34
CA VAL A 251 0.61 -1.60 -19.77
C VAL A 251 0.22 -3.06 -19.61
N SER A 252 -0.95 -3.34 -19.03
CA SER A 252 -1.44 -4.70 -18.75
C SER A 252 -2.17 -5.33 -19.94
N GLY A 253 -2.57 -4.52 -20.93
CA GLY A 253 -3.43 -4.96 -22.03
C GLY A 253 -4.90 -5.15 -21.63
N ASN A 254 -5.29 -4.83 -20.39
CA ASN A 254 -6.65 -5.01 -19.89
C ASN A 254 -7.16 -3.81 -19.07
N TRP A 255 -8.45 -3.52 -19.22
CA TRP A 255 -9.12 -2.44 -18.47
C TRP A 255 -9.31 -2.84 -17.01
N MET A 256 -9.28 -1.85 -16.10
CA MET A 256 -9.53 -2.13 -14.68
C MET A 256 -11.00 -2.50 -14.45
N SER A 257 -11.28 -3.17 -13.33
CA SER A 257 -12.66 -3.44 -12.90
C SER A 257 -13.49 -2.14 -12.85
N SER A 258 -14.77 -2.23 -13.22
CA SER A 258 -15.67 -1.08 -13.24
C SER A 258 -15.78 -0.35 -11.87
N ALA A 259 -15.53 -1.05 -10.77
CA ALA A 259 -15.48 -0.50 -9.42
C ALA A 259 -14.21 0.32 -9.12
N ALA A 260 -13.11 0.09 -9.85
CA ALA A 260 -11.84 0.78 -9.64
C ALA A 260 -11.92 2.26 -10.04
N ILE A 261 -12.63 2.58 -11.12
CA ILE A 261 -12.77 3.96 -11.63
C ILE A 261 -13.41 4.90 -10.59
N PRO A 262 -14.60 4.62 -10.03
CA PRO A 262 -15.19 5.50 -9.02
C PRO A 262 -14.36 5.59 -7.73
N PHE A 263 -13.70 4.51 -7.32
CA PHE A 263 -12.78 4.53 -6.18
C PHE A 263 -11.59 5.46 -6.43
N MET A 264 -10.91 5.30 -7.57
CA MET A 264 -9.75 6.10 -7.95
C MET A 264 -10.09 7.57 -8.18
N TRP A 265 -11.30 7.86 -8.70
CA TRP A 265 -11.81 9.22 -8.78
C TRP A 265 -11.98 9.85 -7.41
N MET A 266 -12.60 9.15 -6.46
CA MET A 266 -12.75 9.62 -5.08
C MET A 266 -11.40 9.81 -4.39
N ALA A 267 -10.49 8.85 -4.56
CA ALA A 267 -9.13 8.93 -4.02
C ALA A 267 -8.39 10.15 -4.56
N SER A 268 -8.39 10.34 -5.88
CA SER A 268 -7.78 11.49 -6.55
C SER A 268 -8.40 12.80 -6.08
N LEU A 269 -9.72 12.84 -5.91
CA LEU A 269 -10.43 14.02 -5.40
C LEU A 269 -9.96 14.38 -3.98
N CYS A 270 -9.86 13.41 -3.08
CA CYS A 270 -9.42 13.63 -1.71
C CYS A 270 -7.97 14.13 -1.63
N VAL A 271 -7.06 13.49 -2.36
CA VAL A 271 -5.64 13.91 -2.44
C VAL A 271 -5.52 15.29 -3.06
N MET A 272 -6.27 15.58 -4.13
CA MET A 272 -6.23 16.86 -4.81
C MET A 272 -6.81 18.00 -3.96
N LEU A 273 -7.83 17.75 -3.13
CA LEU A 273 -8.35 18.73 -2.17
C LEU A 273 -7.31 19.08 -1.10
N ALA A 274 -6.63 18.07 -0.54
CA ALA A 274 -5.55 18.29 0.42
C ALA A 274 -4.38 19.06 -0.21
N ALA A 275 -3.95 18.66 -1.42
CA ALA A 275 -2.88 19.33 -2.14
C ALA A 275 -3.25 20.78 -2.53
N LEU A 276 -4.50 21.02 -2.97
CA LEU A 276 -4.99 22.34 -3.32
C LEU A 276 -4.88 23.30 -2.13
N ALA A 277 -5.31 22.85 -0.94
CA ALA A 277 -5.22 23.64 0.28
C ALA A 277 -3.78 24.07 0.58
N LEU A 278 -2.82 23.15 0.43
CA LEU A 278 -1.40 23.44 0.66
C LEU A 278 -0.84 24.45 -0.36
N PHE A 279 -1.19 24.31 -1.64
CA PHE A 279 -0.75 25.23 -2.69
C PHE A 279 -1.33 26.64 -2.53
N ASP A 280 -2.59 26.76 -2.08
CA ASP A 280 -3.25 28.04 -1.83
C ASP A 280 -2.72 28.75 -0.57
N ILE A 281 -2.28 28.00 0.45
CA ILE A 281 -1.55 28.55 1.60
C ILE A 281 -0.19 29.09 1.15
N ALA A 282 0.63 28.23 0.54
CA ALA A 282 1.93 28.60 -0.01
C ALA A 282 2.40 27.60 -1.07
N THR A 283 2.69 28.08 -2.28
CA THR A 283 3.24 27.24 -3.36
C THR A 283 4.49 26.42 -2.97
N PRO A 284 5.51 26.96 -2.27
CA PRO A 284 6.65 26.14 -1.85
C PRO A 284 6.27 25.10 -0.79
N LEU A 285 5.24 25.36 0.02
CA LEU A 285 4.74 24.39 1.00
C LEU A 285 4.08 23.21 0.28
N GLY A 286 3.15 23.46 -0.64
CA GLY A 286 2.52 22.41 -1.44
C GLY A 286 3.52 21.56 -2.22
N ALA A 287 4.54 22.19 -2.82
CA ALA A 287 5.60 21.48 -3.52
C ALA A 287 6.48 20.63 -2.58
N ALA A 288 6.87 21.16 -1.42
CA ALA A 288 7.68 20.43 -0.45
C ALA A 288 6.91 19.25 0.16
N CYS A 289 5.65 19.48 0.57
CA CYS A 289 4.77 18.43 1.06
C CYS A 289 4.58 17.35 -0.01
N GLY A 290 4.23 17.73 -1.25
CA GLY A 290 4.03 16.77 -2.34
C GLY A 290 5.25 15.92 -2.65
N ALA A 291 6.45 16.52 -2.68
CA ALA A 291 7.69 15.77 -2.88
C ALA A 291 7.99 14.82 -1.72
N LEU A 292 7.75 15.26 -0.48
CA LEU A 292 7.98 14.45 0.72
C LEU A 292 6.98 13.29 0.82
N THR A 293 5.69 13.53 0.58
CA THR A 293 4.67 12.49 0.56
C THR A 293 4.87 11.51 -0.59
N LEU A 294 5.27 11.99 -1.77
CA LEU A 294 5.66 11.11 -2.87
C LEU A 294 6.84 10.22 -2.45
N ALA A 295 7.86 10.80 -1.84
CA ALA A 295 9.06 10.06 -1.45
C ALA A 295 8.79 8.99 -0.39
N LEU A 296 8.02 9.34 0.64
CA LEU A 296 7.76 8.44 1.77
C LEU A 296 6.70 7.39 1.43
N GLY A 297 5.70 7.74 0.62
CA GLY A 297 4.51 6.91 0.47
C GLY A 297 4.49 5.94 -0.69
N LEU A 298 5.42 6.04 -1.66
CA LEU A 298 5.50 5.05 -2.74
C LEU A 298 5.73 3.64 -2.18
N SER A 299 6.62 3.50 -1.20
CA SER A 299 6.89 2.21 -0.56
C SER A 299 5.70 1.73 0.28
N SER A 300 5.03 2.62 1.01
CA SER A 300 3.87 2.27 1.86
C SER A 300 2.65 1.79 1.06
N GLY A 301 2.53 2.18 -0.21
CA GLY A 301 1.47 1.69 -1.09
C GLY A 301 1.76 0.32 -1.72
N MET A 302 3.00 -0.15 -1.66
CA MET A 302 3.44 -1.39 -2.33
C MET A 302 3.62 -2.56 -1.36
N PHE A 303 4.07 -2.27 -0.14
CA PHE A 303 4.39 -3.30 0.86
C PHE A 303 3.33 -3.33 1.96
N PRO A 304 2.99 -4.53 2.47
CA PRO A 304 2.19 -4.63 3.68
C PRO A 304 2.95 -4.03 4.88
N TYR A 305 2.21 -3.69 5.92
CA TYR A 305 2.71 -3.03 7.12
C TYR A 305 3.92 -3.78 7.72
N GLU A 306 3.82 -5.10 7.80
CA GLU A 306 4.75 -6.05 8.40
C GLU A 306 6.10 -6.13 7.66
N MET A 307 6.14 -5.70 6.39
CA MET A 307 7.34 -5.73 5.56
C MET A 307 8.10 -4.39 5.54
N LEU A 308 7.51 -3.34 6.13
CA LEU A 308 8.11 -2.02 6.18
C LEU A 308 9.09 -1.91 7.36
N PRO A 309 10.15 -1.08 7.26
CA PRO A 309 10.98 -0.76 8.43
C PRO A 309 10.17 -0.07 9.54
N GLU A 310 10.60 -0.19 10.80
CA GLU A 310 9.91 0.39 11.99
C GLU A 310 9.52 1.86 11.82
N PHE A 311 10.41 2.69 11.25
CA PHE A 311 10.10 4.10 11.00
C PHE A 311 8.91 4.29 10.04
N TRP A 312 8.78 3.44 9.02
CA TRP A 312 7.65 3.50 8.10
C TRP A 312 6.37 2.99 8.74
N GLN A 313 6.44 1.93 9.53
CA GLN A 313 5.31 1.37 10.26
C GLN A 313 4.68 2.40 11.20
N ASP A 314 5.48 2.99 12.09
CA ASP A 314 4.96 3.85 13.16
C ASP A 314 4.66 5.27 12.70
N TRP A 315 5.54 5.84 11.86
CA TRP A 315 5.53 7.29 11.58
C TRP A 315 4.99 7.66 10.22
N ILE A 316 4.90 6.75 9.25
CA ILE A 316 4.55 7.09 7.86
C ILE A 316 3.24 6.41 7.46
N TYR A 317 3.12 5.12 7.73
CA TYR A 317 1.96 4.31 7.37
C TYR A 317 0.64 4.95 7.82
N PRO A 318 0.45 5.46 9.05
CA PRO A 318 -0.88 5.88 9.53
C PRO A 318 -1.56 7.04 8.79
N TRP A 319 -0.84 7.83 7.99
CA TRP A 319 -1.39 9.06 7.39
C TRP A 319 -1.11 9.22 5.90
N VAL A 320 -0.29 8.36 5.30
CA VAL A 320 0.11 8.50 3.91
C VAL A 320 -1.04 8.11 2.96
N PRO A 321 -1.50 8.99 2.06
CA PRO A 321 -2.63 8.65 1.19
C PRO A 321 -2.38 7.45 0.26
N GLN A 322 -1.13 7.20 -0.11
CA GLN A 322 -0.76 6.13 -1.05
C GLN A 322 -1.06 4.73 -0.52
N HIS A 323 -0.95 4.48 0.79
CA HIS A 323 -1.29 3.15 1.32
C HIS A 323 -2.81 2.93 1.31
N PHE A 324 -3.62 3.94 1.68
CA PHE A 324 -5.08 3.82 1.58
C PHE A 324 -5.55 3.58 0.14
N ILE A 325 -4.87 4.18 -0.84
CA ILE A 325 -5.12 3.90 -2.27
C ILE A 325 -4.75 2.44 -2.59
N GLY A 326 -3.59 1.98 -2.11
CA GLY A 326 -3.13 0.62 -2.30
C GLY A 326 -4.07 -0.44 -1.72
N ASP A 327 -4.54 -0.23 -0.49
CA ASP A 327 -5.48 -1.11 0.20
C ASP A 327 -6.83 -1.17 -0.53
N GLY A 328 -7.36 -0.02 -0.95
CA GLY A 328 -8.62 0.00 -1.69
C GLY A 328 -8.53 -0.55 -3.12
N VAL A 329 -7.41 -0.35 -3.82
CA VAL A 329 -7.18 -1.02 -5.13
C VAL A 329 -7.07 -2.53 -4.94
N ARG A 330 -6.35 -2.98 -3.90
CA ARG A 330 -6.20 -4.40 -3.55
C ARG A 330 -7.54 -5.06 -3.25
N ASP A 331 -8.37 -4.43 -2.43
CA ASP A 331 -9.72 -4.91 -2.13
C ASP A 331 -10.61 -5.07 -3.35
N ILE A 332 -10.50 -4.15 -4.33
CA ILE A 332 -11.29 -4.22 -5.56
C ILE A 332 -10.79 -5.33 -6.49
N VAL A 333 -9.46 -5.52 -6.56
CA VAL A 333 -8.85 -6.48 -7.48
C VAL A 333 -8.95 -7.91 -6.95
N TYR A 334 -8.64 -8.13 -5.67
CA TYR A 334 -8.48 -9.46 -5.08
C TYR A 334 -9.68 -9.92 -4.25
N ASN A 335 -10.29 -9.02 -3.47
CA ASN A 335 -11.40 -9.35 -2.57
C ASN A 335 -12.80 -9.15 -3.20
N GLY A 336 -12.87 -8.64 -4.44
CA GLY A 336 -14.13 -8.40 -5.14
C GLY A 336 -15.01 -7.30 -4.53
N HIS A 337 -14.45 -6.45 -3.64
CA HIS A 337 -15.17 -5.34 -3.06
C HIS A 337 -15.51 -4.26 -4.09
N GLY A 338 -16.58 -3.50 -3.83
CA GLY A 338 -17.00 -2.39 -4.67
C GLY A 338 -16.14 -1.13 -4.49
N ALA A 339 -16.63 -0.01 -5.04
CA ALA A 339 -15.96 1.30 -4.92
C ALA A 339 -15.86 1.84 -3.47
N TRP A 340 -16.61 1.24 -2.55
CA TRP A 340 -16.56 1.52 -1.13
C TRP A 340 -15.88 0.35 -0.42
N ASN A 341 -14.67 0.57 0.08
CA ASN A 341 -13.78 -0.45 0.63
C ASN A 341 -12.97 0.10 1.82
N SER A 342 -11.98 -0.67 2.29
CA SER A 342 -11.12 -0.32 3.44
C SER A 342 -10.41 1.05 3.27
N GLY A 343 -10.01 1.40 2.06
CA GLY A 343 -9.33 2.67 1.74
C GLY A 343 -10.24 3.89 1.68
N SER A 344 -11.55 3.71 1.50
CA SER A 344 -12.49 4.81 1.23
C SER A 344 -12.65 5.77 2.42
N ALA A 345 -12.83 5.24 3.63
CA ALA A 345 -13.08 6.07 4.81
C ALA A 345 -11.86 6.93 5.21
N PRO A 346 -10.62 6.39 5.30
CA PRO A 346 -9.45 7.21 5.58
C PRO A 346 -9.17 8.27 4.51
N LEU A 347 -9.38 7.96 3.22
CA LEU A 347 -9.24 8.94 2.14
C LEU A 347 -10.22 10.10 2.29
N LEU A 348 -11.47 9.84 2.68
CA LEU A 348 -12.42 10.91 2.98
C LEU A 348 -11.99 11.79 4.14
N VAL A 349 -11.31 11.25 5.15
CA VAL A 349 -10.69 12.05 6.22
C VAL A 349 -9.61 12.98 5.64
N VAL A 350 -8.75 12.48 4.75
CA VAL A 350 -7.74 13.31 4.05
C VAL A 350 -8.42 14.44 3.26
N GLY A 351 -9.49 14.12 2.53
CA GLY A 351 -10.28 15.12 1.80
C GLY A 351 -10.95 16.15 2.72
N ALA A 352 -11.51 15.70 3.85
CA ALA A 352 -12.14 16.57 4.84
C ALA A 352 -11.14 17.52 5.51
N VAL A 353 -9.92 17.04 5.80
CA VAL A 353 -8.81 17.89 6.27
C VAL A 353 -8.45 18.93 5.22
N GLY A 354 -8.36 18.54 3.94
CA GLY A 354 -8.15 19.48 2.83
C GLY A 354 -9.22 20.57 2.76
N LEU A 355 -10.50 20.20 2.87
CA LEU A 355 -11.61 21.16 2.90
C LEU A 355 -11.55 22.09 4.12
N ALA A 356 -11.24 21.55 5.30
CA ALA A 356 -11.08 22.35 6.51
C ALA A 356 -9.96 23.39 6.35
N LEU A 357 -8.82 23.00 5.75
CA LEU A 357 -7.72 23.92 5.45
C LEU A 357 -8.13 25.00 4.44
N LEU A 358 -8.92 24.67 3.41
CA LEU A 358 -9.46 25.67 2.48
C LEU A 358 -10.40 26.67 3.19
N LEU A 359 -11.21 26.21 4.15
CA LEU A 359 -12.04 27.10 4.97
C LEU A 359 -11.19 28.04 5.83
N VAL A 360 -10.05 27.59 6.35
CA VAL A 360 -9.08 28.45 7.04
C VAL A 360 -8.53 29.51 6.07
N VAL A 361 -8.20 29.15 4.83
CA VAL A 361 -7.76 30.12 3.80
C VAL A 361 -8.84 31.19 3.54
N VAL A 362 -10.13 30.82 3.54
CA VAL A 362 -11.24 31.80 3.45
C VAL A 362 -11.28 32.72 4.67
N ALA A 363 -11.01 32.20 5.86
CA ALA A 363 -11.11 32.93 7.12
C ALA A 363 -9.92 33.88 7.38
N LEU A 364 -8.76 33.66 6.74
CA LEU A 364 -7.57 34.48 6.93
C LEU A 364 -7.81 35.96 6.53
N PRO A 365 -7.45 36.93 7.39
CA PRO A 365 -7.71 38.35 7.15
C PRO A 365 -6.99 38.86 5.90
N SER A 366 -7.67 39.71 5.13
CA SER A 366 -7.09 40.39 3.97
C SER A 366 -5.88 41.22 4.42
N ARG A 367 -4.69 40.92 3.88
CA ARG A 367 -3.50 41.75 4.14
C ARG A 367 -3.67 43.02 3.33
N LYS A 368 -3.99 44.14 4.00
CA LYS A 368 -3.98 45.46 3.35
C LYS A 368 -2.63 45.62 2.63
N PRO A 369 -2.61 46.04 1.35
CA PRO A 369 -1.35 46.28 0.66
C PRO A 369 -0.55 47.29 1.49
N ARG A 370 0.72 46.97 1.79
CA ARG A 370 1.66 47.94 2.35
C ARG A 370 1.64 49.14 1.41
N ARG A 371 1.05 50.27 1.84
CA ARG A 371 1.22 51.56 1.16
C ARG A 371 2.73 51.74 1.00
N SER A 372 3.21 51.72 -0.23
CA SER A 372 4.59 52.06 -0.53
C SER A 372 4.84 53.45 0.04
N VAL A 373 5.72 53.53 1.04
CA VAL A 373 6.29 54.78 1.54
C VAL A 373 7.23 55.27 0.45
N PHE A 374 6.67 55.78 -0.65
CA PHE A 374 7.37 56.45 -1.75
C PHE A 374 6.44 57.51 -2.33
N GLU A 375 5.87 58.33 -1.45
CA GLU A 375 5.41 59.68 -1.77
C GLU A 375 5.79 60.56 -0.58
N ARG A 376 7.00 61.11 -0.62
CA ARG A 376 7.29 62.47 -0.17
C ARG A 376 8.61 62.97 -0.71
#